data_AF-A0A1V2C998-F1
#
_entry.id   AF-A0A1V2C998-F1
#
_cell.length_a   1.000
_cell.length_b   1.000
_cell.length_c   1.000
_cell.angle_alpha   90.00
_cell.angle_beta   90.00
_cell.angle_gamma   90.00
#
_symmetry.space_group_name_H-M   'P 1'
#
loop_
_entity.id
_entity.type
_entity.pdbx_description
1 polymer ?
#
loop_
_entity_poly.entity_id
_entity_poly.type
_entity_poly.pdbx_seq_one_letter_code
_entity_poly.pdbx_strand_id
1 'polypeptide(L)'
;MHNKKTEEMKKLFIATMTIFGIVSLQAQTVKMSLPKFAGKEYHYSLIQGDKKDTIAKGILNTTGNITLTLPASQKSFKGVAQFTINQDVSIDLIMNNENFTISSNEAQPTIENTKFTGSIENNFLRESLQQKKISEKMELIKASLQLYDKDDVLYPVFDKEKIQLTQEFMTQQAEVKNSLLYAARMREMLNFLGGIGNKPDMTQEDLIKEYSPFVRNNLDIETLYTSSLWSPVIENWLNMQLFGVKNDEVLLEDTKAIFSRIKSNTVYTAFAEKIVGLFSKNGKDDLVNVIGQYVSQSGRVEKPGNNLLSAMNNLDNGAMAPALKTGRSEKIIKSKTLLLFFESGCNSCENEIHQLLGNYQILQQKGYEVISIAADLTVNAGDGHNHEFPWKEQLLDFKGFKGVNFENYGVIGTPTFFVIDEKGKITGRYARLIDTGIL
;
A
#
# COMPACT_ATOMS: atom_id res chain seq x y z
N MET A 1 63.82 11.84 63.03
CA MET A 1 62.56 11.58 63.77
C MET A 1 61.44 12.34 63.09
N HIS A 2 60.47 11.60 62.58
CA HIS A 2 59.02 11.86 62.46
C HIS A 2 58.44 13.26 62.11
N ASN A 3 57.43 13.18 61.21
CA ASN A 3 56.30 14.08 60.90
C ASN A 3 56.54 15.27 59.95
N LYS A 4 56.08 15.20 58.69
CA LYS A 4 54.69 15.35 58.13
C LYS A 4 54.37 16.83 57.88
N LYS A 5 54.41 17.27 56.61
CA LYS A 5 53.31 17.33 55.60
C LYS A 5 52.43 18.58 55.75
N THR A 6 52.43 19.45 54.75
CA THR A 6 51.24 20.02 54.03
C THR A 6 51.73 20.94 52.89
N GLU A 7 51.43 20.58 51.63
CA GLU A 7 50.58 21.34 50.66
C GLU A 7 51.44 22.25 49.75
N GLU A 8 51.31 22.33 48.42
CA GLU A 8 50.20 22.09 47.50
C GLU A 8 50.69 21.47 46.18
N MET A 9 49.95 20.52 45.61
CA MET A 9 50.09 20.11 44.20
C MET A 9 49.07 20.86 43.34
N LYS A 10 49.58 21.67 42.40
CA LYS A 10 48.83 22.31 41.31
C LYS A 10 48.03 21.26 40.52
N LYS A 11 46.71 21.31 40.60
CA LYS A 11 45.81 20.63 39.65
C LYS A 11 45.72 21.47 38.37
N LEU A 12 46.33 20.97 37.30
CA LEU A 12 46.18 21.48 35.95
C LEU A 12 44.79 21.06 35.42
N PHE A 13 43.85 21.98 35.35
CA PHE A 13 42.57 21.77 34.68
C PHE A 13 42.78 21.93 33.16
N ILE A 14 42.80 20.81 32.44
CA ILE A 14 42.71 20.80 30.98
C ILE A 14 41.24 21.03 30.62
N ALA A 15 40.89 22.25 30.21
CA ALA A 15 39.58 22.56 29.64
C ALA A 15 39.51 21.93 28.24
N THR A 16 38.85 20.78 28.12
CA THR A 16 38.50 20.17 26.84
C THR A 16 37.37 21.01 26.23
N MET A 17 37.70 21.87 25.28
CA MET A 17 36.73 22.68 24.55
C MET A 17 36.02 21.77 23.55
N THR A 18 34.94 21.13 23.98
CA THR A 18 34.05 20.35 23.12
C THR A 18 33.36 21.32 22.17
N ILE A 19 33.87 21.44 20.94
CA ILE A 19 33.20 22.12 19.85
C ILE A 19 31.94 21.29 19.52
N PHE A 20 30.81 21.66 20.11
CA PHE A 20 29.51 21.26 19.58
C PHE A 20 29.36 21.96 18.23
N GLY A 21 29.74 21.27 17.17
CA GLY A 21 29.32 21.64 15.83
C GLY A 21 27.80 21.63 15.81
N ILE A 22 27.20 22.82 15.81
CA ILE A 22 25.79 22.97 15.47
C ILE A 22 25.70 22.56 14.01
N VAL A 23 25.39 21.28 13.76
CA VAL A 23 24.92 20.85 12.46
C VAL A 23 23.56 21.53 12.33
N SER A 24 23.55 22.72 11.71
CA SER A 24 22.32 23.33 11.26
C SER A 24 21.74 22.32 10.28
N LEU A 25 20.76 21.54 10.72
CA LEU A 25 20.06 20.60 9.86
C LEU A 25 19.39 21.44 8.77
N GLN A 26 20.03 21.59 7.62
CA GLN A 26 19.39 22.21 6.46
C GLN A 26 18.33 21.24 5.94
N ALA A 27 17.17 21.76 5.54
CA ALA A 27 16.16 20.95 4.88
C ALA A 27 16.72 20.42 3.56
N GLN A 28 16.38 19.18 3.19
CA GLN A 28 16.82 18.59 1.93
C GLN A 28 16.30 19.43 0.75
N THR A 29 17.18 19.74 -0.20
CA THR A 29 16.90 20.58 -1.36
C THR A 29 17.16 19.84 -2.67
N VAL A 30 16.25 20.04 -3.63
CA VAL A 30 16.39 19.53 -5.00
C VAL A 30 16.35 20.71 -5.95
N LYS A 31 17.45 20.92 -6.67
CA LYS A 31 17.51 21.94 -7.72
C LYS A 31 17.21 21.30 -9.06
N MET A 32 16.30 21.85 -9.84
CA MET A 32 15.93 21.30 -11.13
C MET A 32 16.12 22.33 -12.24
N SER A 33 16.62 21.87 -13.37
CA SER A 33 16.74 22.62 -14.62
C SER A 33 16.09 21.83 -15.75
N LEU A 34 14.94 22.33 -16.20
CA LEU A 34 14.04 21.69 -17.15
C LEU A 34 13.59 22.69 -18.23
N PRO A 35 14.49 23.15 -19.13
CA PRO A 35 14.23 24.30 -20.00
C PRO A 35 13.01 24.15 -20.92
N LYS A 36 12.72 22.92 -21.41
CA LYS A 36 11.53 22.64 -22.24
C LYS A 36 10.20 22.86 -21.53
N PHE A 37 10.23 22.98 -20.20
CA PHE A 37 9.06 23.15 -19.36
C PHE A 37 8.98 24.54 -18.72
N ALA A 38 9.73 25.53 -19.25
CA ALA A 38 9.65 26.90 -18.78
C ALA A 38 8.20 27.43 -18.77
N GLY A 39 7.81 28.07 -17.66
CA GLY A 39 6.46 28.60 -17.48
C GLY A 39 5.35 27.55 -17.33
N LYS A 40 5.67 26.26 -17.18
CA LYS A 40 4.68 25.19 -16.96
C LYS A 40 4.38 24.99 -15.48
N GLU A 41 3.16 24.54 -15.20
CA GLU A 41 2.73 24.22 -13.85
C GLU A 41 3.38 22.92 -13.38
N TYR A 42 3.77 22.86 -12.11
CA TYR A 42 4.27 21.65 -11.47
C TYR A 42 3.51 21.32 -10.19
N HIS A 43 3.47 20.02 -9.87
CA HIS A 43 3.07 19.45 -8.60
C HIS A 43 4.22 18.59 -8.07
N TYR A 44 4.50 18.68 -6.78
CA TYR A 44 5.53 17.91 -6.11
C TYR A 44 4.91 17.16 -4.94
N SER A 45 4.91 15.84 -5.01
CA SER A 45 4.19 14.99 -4.08
C SER A 45 5.07 13.89 -3.50
N LEU A 46 4.84 13.51 -2.24
CA LEU A 46 5.50 12.37 -1.60
C LEU A 46 4.62 11.13 -1.74
N ILE A 47 5.23 9.98 -2.02
CA ILE A 47 4.53 8.70 -2.16
C ILE A 47 4.40 8.00 -0.81
N GLN A 48 3.19 7.52 -0.50
CA GLN A 48 2.86 6.77 0.71
C GLN A 48 1.78 5.71 0.41
N GLY A 49 2.21 4.48 0.16
CA GLY A 49 1.37 3.40 -0.32
C GLY A 49 0.76 3.76 -1.67
N ASP A 50 -0.56 3.67 -1.77
CA ASP A 50 -1.32 4.10 -2.94
C ASP A 50 -1.70 5.59 -2.91
N LYS A 51 -1.28 6.32 -1.86
CA LYS A 51 -1.59 7.74 -1.68
C LYS A 51 -0.41 8.60 -2.09
N LYS A 52 -0.74 9.83 -2.51
CA LYS A 52 0.23 10.89 -2.78
C LYS A 52 -0.12 12.10 -1.92
N ASP A 53 0.87 12.66 -1.25
CA ASP A 53 0.73 13.90 -0.48
C ASP A 53 1.41 15.04 -1.23
N THR A 54 0.63 15.95 -1.81
CA THR A 54 1.17 17.10 -2.56
C THR A 54 1.72 18.14 -1.59
N ILE A 55 3.04 18.24 -1.54
CA ILE A 55 3.77 19.12 -0.62
C ILE A 55 4.14 20.48 -1.23
N ALA A 56 4.15 20.60 -2.57
CA ALA A 56 4.32 21.87 -3.25
C ALA A 56 3.64 21.87 -4.62
N LYS A 57 3.22 23.05 -5.07
CA LYS A 57 2.76 23.32 -6.43
C LYS A 57 3.16 24.73 -6.85
N GLY A 58 3.28 24.97 -8.14
CA GLY A 58 3.64 26.28 -8.66
C GLY A 58 3.93 26.28 -10.15
N ILE A 59 4.65 27.28 -10.61
CA ILE A 59 5.03 27.43 -12.03
C ILE A 59 6.56 27.47 -12.13
N LEU A 60 7.13 26.70 -13.04
CA LEU A 60 8.55 26.75 -13.36
C LEU A 60 8.92 28.14 -13.89
N ASN A 61 10.09 28.66 -13.53
CA ASN A 61 10.47 30.01 -13.95
C ASN A 61 10.65 30.11 -15.48
N THR A 62 10.92 31.32 -15.99
CA THR A 62 11.08 31.60 -17.44
C THR A 62 12.21 30.82 -18.11
N THR A 63 13.12 30.22 -17.33
CA THR A 63 14.22 29.37 -17.81
C THR A 63 14.00 27.87 -17.51
N GLY A 64 12.84 27.49 -16.96
CA GLY A 64 12.54 26.11 -16.57
C GLY A 64 13.26 25.63 -15.30
N ASN A 65 13.72 26.55 -14.45
CA ASN A 65 14.45 26.23 -13.23
C ASN A 65 13.56 26.34 -11.97
N ILE A 66 13.85 25.51 -10.97
CA ILE A 66 13.22 25.54 -9.65
C ILE A 66 14.14 24.99 -8.56
N THR A 67 13.93 25.42 -7.31
CA THR A 67 14.47 24.77 -6.11
C THR A 67 13.32 24.30 -5.24
N LEU A 68 13.26 23.01 -4.99
CA LEU A 68 12.31 22.37 -4.09
C LEU A 68 12.97 22.12 -2.74
N THR A 69 12.21 22.28 -1.66
CA THR A 69 12.67 22.04 -0.30
C THR A 69 11.63 21.18 0.41
N LEU A 70 12.07 20.13 1.11
CA LEU A 70 11.15 19.34 1.92
C LEU A 70 10.60 20.18 3.09
N PRO A 71 9.29 20.15 3.37
CA PRO A 71 8.71 20.76 4.56
C PRO A 71 9.38 20.24 5.84
N ALA A 72 9.42 21.06 6.89
CA ALA A 72 10.04 20.67 8.16
C ALA A 72 9.42 19.40 8.77
N SER A 73 8.12 19.18 8.57
CA SER A 73 7.40 17.97 8.99
C SER A 73 7.81 16.70 8.25
N GLN A 74 8.43 16.83 7.08
CA GLN A 74 8.86 15.72 6.20
C GLN A 74 10.38 15.64 6.07
N LYS A 75 11.12 16.26 7.00
CA LYS A 75 12.59 16.40 6.89
C LYS A 75 13.34 15.07 6.92
N SER A 76 12.76 14.04 7.54
CA SER A 76 13.29 12.68 7.59
C SER A 76 12.68 11.75 6.54
N PHE A 77 11.92 12.29 5.57
CA PHE A 77 11.31 11.48 4.53
C PHE A 77 12.39 10.77 3.71
N LYS A 78 12.29 9.44 3.66
CA LYS A 78 13.11 8.57 2.83
C LYS A 78 12.17 7.80 1.90
N GLY A 79 12.25 8.08 0.61
CA GLY A 79 11.27 7.54 -0.34
C GLY A 79 11.28 8.20 -1.70
N VAL A 80 10.30 7.83 -2.51
CA VAL A 80 10.04 8.46 -3.81
C VAL A 80 9.21 9.73 -3.61
N ALA A 81 9.70 10.82 -4.16
CA ALA A 81 8.93 12.02 -4.42
C ALA A 81 8.68 12.14 -5.92
N GLN A 82 7.43 12.40 -6.30
CA GLN A 82 7.03 12.55 -7.68
C GLN A 82 6.91 14.03 -8.05
N PHE A 83 7.62 14.43 -9.10
CA PHE A 83 7.53 15.76 -9.70
C PHE A 83 6.76 15.68 -11.01
N THR A 84 5.54 16.20 -11.03
CA THR A 84 4.63 16.17 -12.17
C THR A 84 4.50 17.55 -12.80
N ILE A 85 4.60 17.64 -14.12
CA ILE A 85 4.53 18.88 -14.90
C ILE A 85 3.33 18.78 -15.85
N ASN A 86 2.45 19.80 -15.83
CA ASN A 86 1.22 19.85 -16.64
C ASN A 86 0.34 18.58 -16.56
N GLN A 87 0.43 17.80 -15.48
CA GLN A 87 -0.28 16.52 -15.30
C GLN A 87 0.14 15.38 -16.25
N ASP A 88 0.94 15.64 -17.28
CA ASP A 88 1.32 14.65 -18.30
C ASP A 88 2.70 14.02 -18.08
N VAL A 89 3.65 14.81 -17.55
CA VAL A 89 5.05 14.40 -17.43
C VAL A 89 5.39 14.24 -15.96
N SER A 90 5.82 13.05 -15.54
CA SER A 90 6.21 12.77 -14.16
C SER A 90 7.63 12.24 -14.07
N ILE A 91 8.38 12.75 -13.11
CA ILE A 91 9.73 12.30 -12.77
C ILE A 91 9.71 11.81 -11.33
N ASP A 92 10.08 10.56 -11.12
CA ASP A 92 10.25 10.00 -9.78
C ASP A 92 11.66 10.28 -9.29
N LEU A 93 11.75 10.81 -8.06
CA LEU A 93 12.97 11.26 -7.42
C LEU A 93 13.15 10.50 -6.12
N ILE A 94 14.26 9.80 -5.97
CA ILE A 94 14.59 9.18 -4.68
C ILE A 94 15.14 10.26 -3.74
N MET A 95 14.46 10.42 -2.62
CA MET A 95 14.81 11.32 -1.53
C MET A 95 15.43 10.51 -0.39
N ASN A 96 16.68 10.79 -0.03
CA ASN A 96 17.33 10.17 1.13
C ASN A 96 18.37 11.09 1.78
N ASN A 97 17.93 12.25 2.30
CA ASN A 97 18.80 13.21 3.00
C ASN A 97 19.94 13.78 2.13
N GLU A 98 19.76 13.83 0.81
CA GLU A 98 20.74 14.33 -0.15
C GLU A 98 20.31 15.67 -0.76
N ASN A 99 21.23 16.64 -0.83
CA ASN A 99 21.03 17.82 -1.67
C ASN A 99 21.53 17.53 -3.08
N PHE A 100 20.67 17.57 -4.08
CA PHE A 100 21.06 17.20 -5.44
C PHE A 100 20.45 18.10 -6.52
N THR A 101 21.04 18.02 -7.71
CA THR A 101 20.60 18.74 -8.89
C THR A 101 20.14 17.77 -9.97
N ILE A 102 19.09 18.16 -10.67
CA ILE A 102 18.47 17.45 -11.78
C ILE A 102 18.54 18.35 -13.01
N SER A 103 18.99 17.82 -14.14
CA SER A 103 18.92 18.54 -15.41
C SER A 103 18.48 17.61 -16.53
N SER A 104 17.48 18.05 -17.31
CA SER A 104 17.06 17.37 -18.53
C SER A 104 16.62 18.37 -19.60
N ASN A 105 17.03 18.10 -20.83
CA ASN A 105 16.58 18.82 -22.03
C ASN A 105 15.56 17.98 -22.82
N GLU A 106 15.06 16.88 -22.25
CA GLU A 106 14.11 15.99 -22.91
C GLU A 106 12.67 16.48 -22.75
N ALA A 107 11.82 16.17 -23.73
CA ALA A 107 10.38 16.44 -23.64
C ALA A 107 9.66 15.41 -22.74
N GLN A 108 10.31 14.26 -22.50
CA GLN A 108 9.85 13.18 -21.64
C GLN A 108 11.04 12.73 -20.77
N PRO A 109 11.39 13.50 -19.72
CA PRO A 109 12.43 13.11 -18.78
C PRO A 109 12.06 11.83 -18.04
N THR A 110 12.98 10.88 -18.02
CA THR A 110 12.94 9.62 -17.26
C THR A 110 14.17 9.54 -16.36
N ILE A 111 14.19 8.59 -15.43
CA ILE A 111 15.38 8.32 -14.61
C ILE A 111 16.62 8.00 -15.48
N GLU A 112 16.41 7.33 -16.62
CA GLU A 112 17.47 6.85 -17.51
C GLU A 112 18.10 7.97 -18.36
N ASN A 113 17.30 8.95 -18.79
CA ASN A 113 17.73 10.03 -19.68
C ASN A 113 17.97 11.37 -18.94
N THR A 114 17.81 11.39 -17.62
CA THR A 114 18.00 12.58 -16.80
C THR A 114 19.33 12.55 -16.08
N LYS A 115 20.02 13.70 -16.03
CA LYS A 115 21.28 13.83 -15.31
C LYS A 115 21.02 14.22 -13.86
N PHE A 116 21.55 13.41 -12.95
CA PHE A 116 21.54 13.65 -11.49
C PHE A 116 22.96 13.97 -11.03
N THR A 117 23.10 15.01 -10.20
CA THR A 117 24.39 15.41 -9.61
C THR A 117 24.22 15.58 -8.10
N GLY A 118 25.03 14.89 -7.30
CA GLY A 118 24.94 14.91 -5.84
C GLY A 118 23.91 13.96 -5.23
N SER A 119 23.42 12.97 -6.00
CA SER A 119 22.57 11.89 -5.47
C SER A 119 23.13 10.52 -5.84
N ILE A 120 23.56 9.74 -4.84
CA ILE A 120 23.99 8.37 -5.07
C ILE A 120 22.78 7.46 -5.36
N GLU A 121 21.64 7.75 -4.74
CA GLU A 121 20.41 6.99 -4.91
C GLU A 121 19.89 7.02 -6.35
N ASN A 122 19.70 8.22 -6.92
CA ASN A 122 19.15 8.36 -8.26
C ASN A 122 20.15 7.89 -9.34
N ASN A 123 21.45 8.06 -9.11
CA ASN A 123 22.47 7.53 -10.00
C ASN A 123 22.49 5.99 -10.00
N PHE A 124 22.35 5.36 -8.84
CA PHE A 124 22.25 3.90 -8.72
C PHE A 124 21.01 3.36 -9.45
N LEU A 125 19.86 4.05 -9.34
CA LEU A 125 18.67 3.63 -10.08
C LEU A 125 18.86 3.78 -11.59
N ARG A 126 19.52 4.85 -12.07
CA ARG A 126 19.81 5.07 -13.50
C ARG A 126 20.63 3.94 -14.13
N GLU A 127 21.48 3.26 -13.34
CA GLU A 127 22.23 2.09 -13.81
C GLU A 127 21.31 0.91 -14.22
N SER A 128 19.98 1.03 -14.05
CA SER A 128 19.00 0.07 -14.58
C SER A 128 19.06 -0.09 -16.08
N LEU A 129 19.44 0.98 -16.78
CA LEU A 129 19.64 0.93 -18.20
C LEU A 129 20.73 -0.07 -18.59
N GLN A 130 21.77 -0.23 -17.76
CA GLN A 130 22.84 -1.20 -18.05
C GLN A 130 22.36 -2.64 -17.84
N GLN A 131 21.60 -2.89 -16.78
CA GLN A 131 21.01 -4.22 -16.55
C GLN A 131 20.06 -4.61 -17.68
N LYS A 132 19.22 -3.67 -18.13
CA LYS A 132 18.31 -3.88 -19.27
C LYS A 132 19.09 -4.28 -20.53
N LYS A 133 20.17 -3.57 -20.85
CA LYS A 133 21.05 -3.90 -21.99
C LYS A 133 21.68 -5.29 -21.86
N ILE A 134 22.12 -5.67 -20.65
CA ILE A 134 22.66 -7.01 -20.39
C ILE A 134 21.58 -8.05 -20.67
N SER A 135 20.38 -7.90 -20.11
CA SER A 135 19.25 -8.82 -20.35
C SER A 135 18.88 -8.93 -21.83
N GLU A 136 18.79 -7.80 -22.56
CA GLU A 136 18.51 -7.80 -24.01
C GLU A 136 19.59 -8.55 -24.80
N LYS A 137 20.87 -8.32 -24.49
CA LYS A 137 21.98 -9.06 -25.11
C LYS A 137 21.91 -10.55 -24.79
N MET A 138 21.58 -10.94 -23.56
CA MET A 138 21.49 -12.34 -23.17
C MET A 138 20.41 -13.07 -23.94
N GLU A 139 19.23 -12.46 -24.14
CA GLU A 139 18.17 -13.04 -24.97
C GLU A 139 18.60 -13.21 -26.44
N LEU A 140 19.31 -12.23 -27.00
CA LEU A 140 19.86 -12.34 -28.36
C LEU A 140 20.86 -13.49 -28.47
N ILE A 141 21.80 -13.59 -27.52
CA ILE A 141 22.81 -14.64 -27.51
C ILE A 141 22.18 -16.04 -27.34
N LYS A 142 21.17 -16.15 -26.48
CA LYS A 142 20.41 -17.38 -26.28
C LYS A 142 19.71 -17.82 -27.56
N ALA A 143 19.04 -16.90 -28.25
CA ALA A 143 18.41 -17.19 -29.53
C ALA A 143 19.44 -17.62 -30.59
N SER A 144 20.59 -16.94 -30.67
CA SER A 144 21.66 -17.33 -31.58
C SER A 144 22.19 -18.75 -31.31
N LEU A 145 22.45 -19.10 -30.05
CA LEU A 145 22.93 -20.44 -29.68
C LEU A 145 21.92 -21.57 -29.96
N GLN A 146 20.64 -21.25 -30.18
CA GLN A 146 19.63 -22.21 -30.61
C GLN A 146 19.55 -22.38 -32.13
N LEU A 147 20.06 -21.41 -32.90
CA LEU A 147 19.98 -21.38 -34.37
C LEU A 147 21.25 -21.87 -35.05
N TYR A 148 22.41 -21.72 -34.41
CA TYR A 148 23.71 -22.13 -34.94
C TYR A 148 24.15 -23.48 -34.36
N ASP A 149 24.65 -24.36 -35.23
CA ASP A 149 25.23 -25.64 -34.82
C ASP A 149 26.57 -25.43 -34.10
N LYS A 150 26.98 -26.39 -33.26
CA LYS A 150 28.18 -26.27 -32.40
C LYS A 150 29.50 -26.14 -33.18
N ASP A 151 29.50 -26.64 -34.40
CA ASP A 151 30.60 -26.63 -35.36
C ASP A 151 30.63 -25.36 -36.24
N ASP A 152 29.60 -24.50 -36.14
CA ASP A 152 29.63 -23.18 -36.77
C ASP A 152 30.68 -22.27 -36.13
N VAL A 153 31.37 -21.48 -36.95
CA VAL A 153 32.43 -20.55 -36.52
C VAL A 153 31.94 -19.46 -35.57
N LEU A 154 30.64 -19.12 -35.59
CA LEU A 154 30.02 -18.12 -34.72
C LEU A 154 29.57 -18.70 -33.37
N TYR A 155 29.32 -20.01 -33.28
CA TYR A 155 28.90 -20.65 -32.04
C TYR A 155 29.85 -20.36 -30.86
N PRO A 156 31.18 -20.56 -30.95
CA PRO A 156 32.09 -20.27 -29.84
C PRO A 156 32.17 -18.78 -29.49
N VAL A 157 31.84 -17.88 -30.42
CA VAL A 157 31.77 -16.43 -30.16
C VAL A 157 30.56 -16.13 -29.27
N PHE A 158 29.39 -16.68 -29.60
CA PHE A 158 28.18 -16.51 -28.81
C PHE A 158 28.29 -17.19 -27.45
N ASP A 159 28.90 -18.37 -27.36
CA ASP A 159 29.10 -19.07 -26.08
C ASP A 159 30.01 -18.27 -25.14
N LYS A 160 31.10 -17.68 -25.68
CA LYS A 160 31.98 -16.80 -24.91
C LYS A 160 31.24 -15.54 -24.41
N GLU A 161 30.47 -14.88 -25.27
CA GLU A 161 29.68 -13.70 -24.87
C GLU A 161 28.63 -14.08 -23.81
N LYS A 162 27.97 -15.25 -23.92
CA LYS A 162 27.03 -15.75 -22.92
C LYS A 162 27.68 -15.86 -21.54
N ILE A 163 28.88 -16.44 -21.47
CA ILE A 163 29.63 -16.60 -20.22
C ILE A 163 29.95 -15.22 -19.62
N GLN A 164 30.42 -14.28 -20.44
CA GLN A 164 30.73 -12.94 -20.00
C GLN A 164 29.49 -12.20 -19.47
N LEU A 165 28.40 -12.17 -20.24
CA LEU A 165 27.16 -11.52 -19.84
C LEU A 165 26.55 -12.14 -18.58
N THR A 166 26.65 -13.45 -18.41
CA THR A 166 26.21 -14.14 -17.20
C THR A 166 26.99 -13.64 -15.98
N GLN A 167 28.31 -13.49 -16.10
CA GLN A 167 29.14 -12.98 -15.02
C GLN A 167 28.84 -11.50 -14.71
N GLU A 168 28.64 -10.67 -15.73
CA GLU A 168 28.25 -9.27 -15.57
C GLU A 168 26.89 -9.14 -14.86
N PHE A 169 25.90 -9.94 -15.28
CA PHE A 169 24.58 -10.00 -14.65
C PHE A 169 24.69 -10.38 -13.17
N MET A 170 25.41 -11.47 -12.86
CA MET A 170 25.58 -11.93 -11.47
C MET A 170 26.31 -10.91 -10.58
N THR A 171 27.30 -10.20 -11.12
CA THR A 171 27.99 -9.10 -10.42
C THR A 171 27.01 -7.98 -10.07
N GLN A 172 26.13 -7.58 -11.00
CA GLN A 172 25.10 -6.57 -10.73
C GLN A 172 24.09 -7.02 -9.68
N GLN A 173 23.63 -8.28 -9.74
CA GLN A 173 22.73 -8.82 -8.72
C GLN A 173 23.38 -8.81 -7.32
N ALA A 174 24.68 -9.11 -7.24
CA ALA A 174 25.43 -9.04 -5.99
C ALA A 174 25.59 -7.61 -5.47
N GLU A 175 25.84 -6.64 -6.36
CA GLU A 175 25.92 -5.21 -6.01
C GLU A 175 24.61 -4.70 -5.42
N VAL A 176 23.48 -5.00 -6.08
CA VAL A 176 22.13 -4.67 -5.57
C VAL A 176 21.91 -5.28 -4.19
N LYS A 177 22.17 -6.57 -4.03
CA LYS A 177 21.96 -7.28 -2.76
C LYS A 177 22.78 -6.69 -1.60
N ASN A 178 24.04 -6.36 -1.86
CA ASN A 178 24.98 -5.89 -0.82
C ASN A 178 24.85 -4.39 -0.52
N SER A 179 24.14 -3.65 -1.36
CA SER A 179 23.93 -2.22 -1.17
C SER A 179 22.92 -1.92 -0.06
N LEU A 180 23.18 -0.83 0.68
CA LEU A 180 22.30 -0.29 1.72
C LEU A 180 21.41 0.85 1.21
N LEU A 181 21.51 1.17 -0.08
CA LEU A 181 20.78 2.25 -0.71
C LEU A 181 19.27 1.96 -0.76
N TYR A 182 18.48 3.02 -0.69
CA TYR A 182 17.04 2.92 -0.96
C TYR A 182 16.78 2.42 -2.38
N ALA A 183 17.53 2.95 -3.35
CA ALA A 183 17.49 2.56 -4.74
C ALA A 183 17.78 1.06 -4.93
N ALA A 184 18.64 0.45 -4.11
CA ALA A 184 18.92 -0.97 -4.18
C ALA A 184 17.74 -1.83 -3.73
N ARG A 185 17.06 -1.44 -2.64
CA ARG A 185 15.79 -2.09 -2.24
C ARG A 185 14.71 -1.90 -3.32
N MET A 186 14.65 -0.74 -3.98
CA MET A 186 13.81 -0.55 -5.16
C MET A 186 14.17 -1.47 -6.32
N ARG A 187 15.45 -1.68 -6.61
CA ARG A 187 15.90 -2.61 -7.64
C ARG A 187 15.48 -4.04 -7.34
N GLU A 188 15.53 -4.48 -6.08
CA GLU A 188 15.03 -5.81 -5.70
C GLU A 188 13.54 -5.95 -5.96
N MET A 189 12.75 -4.91 -5.65
CA MET A 189 11.31 -4.88 -5.94
C MET A 189 11.02 -4.88 -7.45
N LEU A 190 11.77 -4.12 -8.24
CA LEU A 190 11.65 -4.11 -9.71
C LEU A 190 12.07 -5.44 -10.33
N ASN A 191 13.14 -6.06 -9.83
CA ASN A 191 13.57 -7.40 -10.24
C ASN A 191 12.47 -8.43 -9.93
N PHE A 192 11.85 -8.36 -8.75
CA PHE A 192 10.73 -9.23 -8.39
C PHE A 192 9.53 -9.05 -9.33
N LEU A 193 9.16 -7.82 -9.65
CA LEU A 193 8.09 -7.52 -10.61
C LEU A 193 8.42 -8.01 -12.03
N GLY A 194 9.69 -7.92 -12.43
CA GLY A 194 10.17 -8.34 -13.75
C GLY A 194 10.47 -9.84 -13.87
N GLY A 195 10.35 -10.62 -12.78
CA GLY A 195 10.75 -12.03 -12.78
C GLY A 195 12.26 -12.24 -12.96
N ILE A 196 13.08 -11.31 -12.49
CA ILE A 196 14.54 -11.29 -12.68
C ILE A 196 15.24 -11.82 -11.42
N GLY A 197 15.50 -13.12 -11.36
CA GLY A 197 16.15 -13.76 -10.21
C GLY A 197 17.66 -13.48 -10.09
N ASN A 198 18.34 -14.23 -9.22
CA ASN A 198 19.80 -14.06 -9.00
C ASN A 198 20.69 -14.60 -10.13
N LYS A 199 20.10 -15.35 -11.06
CA LYS A 199 20.76 -15.91 -12.23
C LYS A 199 19.89 -15.67 -13.47
N PRO A 200 20.48 -15.67 -14.67
CA PRO A 200 19.72 -15.64 -15.90
C PRO A 200 18.93 -16.94 -16.11
N ASP A 201 17.94 -16.90 -17.01
CA ASP A 201 17.22 -18.06 -17.52
C ASP A 201 16.53 -18.94 -16.45
N MET A 202 16.18 -18.35 -15.30
CA MET A 202 15.48 -19.05 -14.24
C MET A 202 14.07 -19.46 -14.67
N THR A 203 13.67 -20.68 -14.31
CA THR A 203 12.30 -21.13 -14.55
C THR A 203 11.34 -20.43 -13.58
N GLN A 204 10.04 -20.48 -13.88
CA GLN A 204 9.02 -19.99 -12.94
C GLN A 204 9.09 -20.68 -11.57
N GLU A 205 9.42 -21.98 -11.55
CA GLU A 205 9.58 -22.73 -10.30
C GLU A 205 10.80 -22.24 -9.51
N ASP A 206 11.92 -21.94 -10.19
CA ASP A 206 13.11 -21.38 -9.54
C ASP A 206 12.84 -19.99 -8.97
N LEU A 207 12.11 -19.15 -9.71
CA LEU A 207 11.72 -17.81 -9.26
C LEU A 207 10.80 -17.88 -8.03
N ILE A 208 9.83 -18.80 -7.99
CA ILE A 208 8.98 -19.00 -6.80
C ILE A 208 9.82 -19.45 -5.61
N LYS A 209 10.75 -20.38 -5.80
CA LYS A 209 11.67 -20.85 -4.74
C LYS A 209 12.57 -19.73 -4.22
N GLU A 210 12.99 -18.81 -5.09
CA GLU A 210 13.79 -17.65 -4.71
C GLU A 210 12.94 -16.58 -4.00
N TYR A 211 11.80 -16.21 -4.57
CA TYR A 211 11.04 -15.04 -4.13
C TYR A 211 10.09 -15.30 -2.96
N SER A 212 9.60 -16.53 -2.77
CA SER A 212 8.75 -16.84 -1.60
C SER A 212 9.45 -16.51 -0.28
N PRO A 213 10.68 -17.01 0.00
CA PRO A 213 11.39 -16.64 1.22
C PRO A 213 11.83 -15.17 1.22
N PHE A 214 12.13 -14.57 0.06
CA PHE A 214 12.45 -13.15 -0.01
C PHE A 214 11.28 -12.28 0.45
N VAL A 215 10.08 -12.45 -0.10
CA VAL A 215 8.92 -11.62 0.28
C VAL A 215 8.56 -11.84 1.75
N ARG A 216 8.55 -13.10 2.20
CA ARG A 216 8.26 -13.46 3.58
C ARG A 216 9.23 -12.83 4.57
N ASN A 217 10.54 -12.95 4.34
CA ASN A 217 11.57 -12.68 5.35
C ASN A 217 12.41 -11.42 5.10
N ASN A 218 12.55 -10.97 3.85
CA ASN A 218 13.55 -9.97 3.46
C ASN A 218 12.97 -8.71 2.81
N LEU A 219 11.82 -8.77 2.12
CA LEU A 219 11.20 -7.60 1.52
C LEU A 219 10.99 -6.53 2.58
N ASP A 220 11.52 -5.33 2.32
CA ASP A 220 11.44 -4.18 3.19
C ASP A 220 10.13 -3.43 2.93
N ILE A 221 9.12 -3.72 3.77
CA ILE A 221 7.78 -3.16 3.63
C ILE A 221 7.75 -1.65 3.91
N GLU A 222 8.66 -1.13 4.75
CA GLU A 222 8.77 0.31 5.02
C GLU A 222 9.28 1.05 3.76
N THR A 223 10.30 0.48 3.10
CA THR A 223 10.79 1.00 1.83
C THR A 223 9.73 0.86 0.73
N LEU A 224 9.05 -0.29 0.66
CA LEU A 224 7.96 -0.52 -0.30
C LEU A 224 6.84 0.52 -0.15
N TYR A 225 6.50 0.90 1.08
CA TYR A 225 5.46 1.90 1.35
C TYR A 225 5.79 3.26 0.74
N THR A 226 7.06 3.62 0.58
CA THR A 226 7.44 4.91 0.00
C THR A 226 7.95 4.81 -1.45
N SER A 227 7.90 3.64 -2.09
CA SER A 227 8.65 3.35 -3.34
C SER A 227 7.90 3.51 -4.65
N SER A 228 6.64 3.97 -4.63
CA SER A 228 5.69 3.91 -5.76
C SER A 228 5.32 2.51 -6.25
N LEU A 229 5.90 1.46 -5.65
CA LEU A 229 5.68 0.07 -6.04
C LEU A 229 4.74 -0.70 -5.10
N TRP A 230 4.07 0.00 -4.17
CA TRP A 230 3.22 -0.58 -3.13
C TRP A 230 2.23 -1.62 -3.66
N SER A 231 1.27 -1.18 -4.49
CA SER A 231 0.29 -2.08 -5.09
C SER A 231 0.91 -3.14 -6.01
N PRO A 232 1.76 -2.79 -7.00
CA PRO A 232 2.33 -3.77 -7.91
C PRO A 232 3.04 -4.93 -7.20
N VAL A 233 3.86 -4.65 -6.17
CA VAL A 233 4.64 -5.69 -5.48
C VAL A 233 3.74 -6.60 -4.65
N ILE A 234 2.80 -6.03 -3.89
CA ILE A 234 1.90 -6.82 -3.05
C ILE A 234 0.97 -7.68 -3.92
N GLU A 235 0.47 -7.13 -5.03
CA GLU A 235 -0.36 -7.88 -5.98
C GLU A 235 0.41 -8.98 -6.70
N ASN A 236 1.67 -8.72 -7.11
CA ASN A 236 2.51 -9.74 -7.71
C ASN A 236 2.81 -10.88 -6.72
N TRP A 237 3.09 -10.55 -5.45
CA TRP A 237 3.25 -11.56 -4.40
C TRP A 237 1.97 -12.37 -4.19
N LEU A 238 0.81 -11.74 -4.13
CA LEU A 238 -0.45 -12.46 -4.00
C LEU A 238 -0.69 -13.38 -5.20
N ASN A 239 -0.45 -12.92 -6.43
CA ASN A 239 -0.57 -13.75 -7.63
C ASN A 239 0.38 -14.96 -7.57
N MET A 240 1.62 -14.77 -7.12
CA MET A 240 2.57 -15.86 -6.89
C MET A 240 2.04 -16.88 -5.86
N GLN A 241 1.41 -16.42 -4.77
CA GLN A 241 0.81 -17.29 -3.77
C GLN A 241 -0.41 -18.04 -4.31
N LEU A 242 -1.30 -17.37 -5.03
CA LEU A 242 -2.54 -17.95 -5.55
C LEU A 242 -2.31 -18.93 -6.70
N PHE A 243 -1.35 -18.66 -7.57
CA PHE A 243 -1.15 -19.43 -8.81
C PHE A 243 0.15 -20.23 -8.84
N GLY A 244 1.15 -19.86 -8.04
CA GLY A 244 2.40 -20.60 -7.89
C GLY A 244 2.34 -21.58 -6.73
N VAL A 245 2.21 -21.05 -5.51
CA VAL A 245 2.23 -21.84 -4.26
C VAL A 245 0.92 -22.63 -4.05
N LYS A 246 -0.22 -22.00 -4.33
CA LYS A 246 -1.58 -22.58 -4.27
C LYS A 246 -1.94 -23.19 -2.89
N ASN A 247 -1.55 -22.52 -1.81
CA ASN A 247 -1.84 -22.97 -0.45
C ASN A 247 -2.22 -21.79 0.46
N ASP A 248 -3.47 -21.78 0.93
CA ASP A 248 -4.02 -20.70 1.76
C ASP A 248 -3.43 -20.67 3.17
N GLU A 249 -3.02 -21.82 3.72
CA GLU A 249 -2.33 -21.87 5.02
C GLU A 249 -0.95 -21.21 4.91
N VAL A 250 -0.22 -21.47 3.82
CA VAL A 250 1.08 -20.82 3.56
C VAL A 250 0.89 -19.32 3.33
N LEU A 251 -0.11 -18.92 2.54
CA LEU A 251 -0.45 -17.51 2.33
C LEU A 251 -0.75 -16.79 3.65
N LEU A 252 -1.53 -17.42 4.54
CA LEU A 252 -1.85 -16.88 5.85
C LEU A 252 -0.60 -16.70 6.73
N GLU A 253 0.23 -17.74 6.82
CA GLU A 253 1.43 -17.70 7.65
C GLU A 253 2.47 -16.71 7.11
N ASP A 254 2.64 -16.61 5.80
CA ASP A 254 3.51 -15.62 5.17
C ASP A 254 2.99 -14.19 5.40
N THR A 255 1.67 -13.99 5.32
CA THR A 255 1.04 -12.70 5.64
C THR A 255 1.35 -12.28 7.08
N LYS A 256 1.18 -13.18 8.06
CA LYS A 256 1.52 -12.92 9.47
C LYS A 256 3.02 -12.68 9.67
N ALA A 257 3.87 -13.44 8.99
CA ALA A 257 5.32 -13.25 9.03
C ALA A 257 5.70 -11.85 8.53
N ILE A 258 5.08 -11.36 7.47
CA ILE A 258 5.29 -9.99 6.97
C ILE A 258 4.82 -8.97 8.01
N PHE A 259 3.61 -9.11 8.56
CA PHE A 259 3.10 -8.21 9.61
C PHE A 259 4.05 -8.09 10.81
N SER A 260 4.66 -9.20 11.23
CA SER A 260 5.58 -9.23 12.37
C SER A 260 6.85 -8.38 12.16
N ARG A 261 7.24 -8.14 10.90
CA ARG A 261 8.45 -7.37 10.54
C ARG A 261 8.18 -5.88 10.32
N ILE A 262 6.93 -5.49 10.09
CA ILE A 262 6.56 -4.08 9.91
C ILE A 262 6.74 -3.34 11.24
N LYS A 263 7.37 -2.17 11.23
CA LYS A 263 7.72 -1.41 12.43
C LYS A 263 6.75 -0.25 12.66
N SER A 264 6.44 0.49 11.61
CA SER A 264 5.52 1.62 11.64
C SER A 264 4.07 1.16 11.74
N ASN A 265 3.30 1.75 12.65
CA ASN A 265 1.86 1.51 12.75
C ASN A 265 1.10 2.01 11.51
N THR A 266 1.57 3.10 10.91
CA THR A 266 1.01 3.62 9.65
C THR A 266 1.22 2.62 8.52
N VAL A 267 2.42 2.05 8.38
CA VAL A 267 2.70 1.02 7.35
C VAL A 267 1.97 -0.28 7.67
N TYR A 268 1.87 -0.66 8.95
CA TYR A 268 1.12 -1.84 9.39
C TYR A 268 -0.35 -1.72 8.99
N THR A 269 -0.96 -0.56 9.23
CA THR A 269 -2.34 -0.27 8.85
C THR A 269 -2.52 -0.29 7.34
N ALA A 270 -1.65 0.38 6.59
CA ALA A 270 -1.71 0.39 5.13
C ALA A 270 -1.57 -1.02 4.53
N PHE A 271 -0.69 -1.86 5.09
CA PHE A 271 -0.55 -3.26 4.68
C PHE A 271 -1.81 -4.06 4.99
N ALA A 272 -2.40 -3.87 6.18
CA ALA A 272 -3.66 -4.52 6.53
C ALA A 272 -4.82 -4.12 5.61
N GLU A 273 -4.96 -2.83 5.28
CA GLU A 273 -5.95 -2.36 4.31
C GLU A 273 -5.77 -3.01 2.94
N LYS A 274 -4.52 -3.05 2.45
CA LYS A 274 -4.21 -3.63 1.15
C LYS A 274 -4.51 -5.13 1.11
N ILE A 275 -4.08 -5.89 2.12
CA ILE A 275 -4.28 -7.34 2.17
C ILE A 275 -5.74 -7.70 2.34
N VAL A 276 -6.48 -7.05 3.24
CA VAL A 276 -7.92 -7.28 3.42
C VAL A 276 -8.66 -7.02 2.11
N GLY A 277 -8.37 -5.89 1.44
CA GLY A 277 -8.97 -5.56 0.15
C GLY A 277 -8.66 -6.60 -0.94
N LEU A 278 -7.41 -7.06 -1.01
CA LEU A 278 -7.00 -8.07 -1.99
C LEU A 278 -7.59 -9.45 -1.71
N PHE A 279 -7.65 -9.89 -0.46
CA PHE A 279 -8.25 -11.17 -0.09
C PHE A 279 -9.74 -11.18 -0.41
N SER A 280 -10.47 -10.12 -0.04
CA SER A 280 -11.89 -9.97 -0.38
C SER A 280 -12.10 -9.99 -1.90
N LYS A 281 -11.30 -9.23 -2.67
CA LYS A 281 -11.39 -9.22 -4.15
C LYS A 281 -11.18 -10.60 -4.78
N ASN A 282 -10.42 -11.48 -4.12
CA ASN A 282 -10.12 -12.84 -4.60
C ASN A 282 -10.99 -13.91 -3.92
N GLY A 283 -12.07 -13.54 -3.23
CA GLY A 283 -13.00 -14.48 -2.57
C GLY A 283 -12.38 -15.28 -1.42
N LYS A 284 -11.35 -14.72 -0.77
CA LYS A 284 -10.65 -15.33 0.38
C LYS A 284 -11.22 -14.83 1.71
N ASP A 285 -12.55 -14.89 1.85
CA ASP A 285 -13.27 -14.28 2.99
C ASP A 285 -12.87 -14.90 4.34
N ASP A 286 -12.57 -16.20 4.39
CA ASP A 286 -12.03 -16.84 5.60
C ASP A 286 -10.71 -16.20 6.05
N LEU A 287 -9.82 -15.88 5.09
CA LEU A 287 -8.55 -15.21 5.40
C LEU A 287 -8.77 -13.74 5.79
N VAL A 288 -9.78 -13.06 5.23
CA VAL A 288 -10.17 -11.71 5.65
C VAL A 288 -10.52 -11.70 7.14
N ASN A 289 -11.34 -12.65 7.59
CA ASN A 289 -11.76 -12.75 8.98
C ASN A 289 -10.57 -13.03 9.91
N VAL A 290 -9.74 -14.03 9.56
CA VAL A 290 -8.57 -14.40 10.38
C VAL A 290 -7.57 -13.25 10.46
N ILE A 291 -7.28 -12.57 9.35
CA ILE A 291 -6.38 -11.40 9.36
C ILE A 291 -7.01 -10.24 10.12
N GLY A 292 -8.31 -9.98 9.96
CA GLY A 292 -9.04 -8.98 10.71
C GLY A 292 -8.93 -9.15 12.22
N GLN A 293 -9.12 -10.38 12.72
CA GLN A 293 -8.91 -10.72 14.14
C GLN A 293 -7.45 -10.54 14.56
N TYR A 294 -6.51 -11.00 13.74
CA TYR A 294 -5.08 -10.90 14.03
C TYR A 294 -4.64 -9.43 14.18
N VAL A 295 -5.05 -8.56 13.25
CA VAL A 295 -4.67 -7.14 13.28
C VAL A 295 -5.43 -6.35 14.35
N SER A 296 -6.68 -6.72 14.69
CA SER A 296 -7.41 -6.07 15.78
C SER A 296 -6.77 -6.32 17.15
N GLN A 297 -6.27 -7.54 17.38
CA GLN A 297 -5.56 -7.92 18.61
C GLN A 297 -4.17 -7.26 18.73
N SER A 298 -3.61 -6.73 17.64
CA SER A 298 -2.27 -6.13 17.66
C SER A 298 -2.21 -4.80 18.43
N GLY A 299 -3.32 -4.05 18.50
CA GLY A 299 -3.34 -2.67 19.01
C GLY A 299 -2.57 -1.65 18.17
N ARG A 300 -2.16 -2.01 16.94
CA ARG A 300 -1.29 -1.18 16.06
C ARG A 300 -2.04 -0.44 14.96
N VAL A 301 -3.30 -0.76 14.73
CA VAL A 301 -4.08 -0.20 13.62
C VAL A 301 -4.51 1.24 13.92
N GLU A 302 -4.22 2.16 13.00
CA GLU A 302 -4.47 3.60 13.14
C GLU A 302 -5.43 4.10 12.06
N LYS A 303 -6.63 4.58 12.47
CA LYS A 303 -7.65 5.15 11.56
C LYS A 303 -7.96 4.21 10.35
N PRO A 304 -8.38 2.97 10.60
CA PRO A 304 -8.63 2.02 9.53
C PRO A 304 -9.75 2.52 8.61
N GLY A 305 -9.60 2.31 7.31
CA GLY A 305 -10.70 2.42 6.36
C GLY A 305 -11.73 1.31 6.55
N ASN A 306 -12.89 1.47 5.92
CA ASN A 306 -14.08 0.64 6.16
C ASN A 306 -13.85 -0.86 5.95
N ASN A 307 -13.09 -1.25 4.92
CA ASN A 307 -12.81 -2.66 4.64
C ASN A 307 -12.06 -3.32 5.81
N LEU A 308 -11.00 -2.66 6.28
CA LEU A 308 -10.20 -3.14 7.39
C LEU A 308 -10.99 -3.09 8.70
N LEU A 309 -11.76 -2.03 8.93
CA LEU A 309 -12.64 -1.91 10.09
C LEU A 309 -13.69 -3.04 10.12
N SER A 310 -14.29 -3.38 8.98
CA SER A 310 -15.19 -4.53 8.86
C SER A 310 -14.51 -5.84 9.23
N ALA A 311 -13.32 -6.09 8.70
CA ALA A 311 -12.57 -7.31 8.99
C ALA A 311 -12.21 -7.38 10.48
N MET A 312 -11.82 -6.26 11.08
CA MET A 312 -11.43 -6.16 12.50
C MET A 312 -12.58 -6.30 13.48
N ASN A 313 -13.74 -5.72 13.15
CA ASN A 313 -14.89 -5.70 14.06
C ASN A 313 -15.49 -7.08 14.28
N ASN A 314 -15.12 -8.06 13.45
CA ASN A 314 -15.46 -9.47 13.61
C ASN A 314 -16.93 -9.63 14.00
N LEU A 315 -17.82 -8.97 13.22
CA LEU A 315 -19.27 -8.96 13.40
C LEU A 315 -19.88 -10.31 12.97
N ASP A 316 -19.23 -11.39 13.42
CA ASP A 316 -19.62 -12.77 13.26
C ASP A 316 -20.75 -13.12 14.24
N ASN A 317 -21.28 -14.32 14.06
CA ASN A 317 -22.30 -14.89 14.92
C ASN A 317 -21.85 -14.87 16.39
N GLY A 318 -22.61 -14.14 17.22
CA GLY A 318 -22.41 -13.99 18.65
C GLY A 318 -21.88 -12.63 19.09
N ALA A 319 -21.39 -11.78 18.16
CA ALA A 319 -20.91 -10.43 18.46
C ALA A 319 -22.06 -9.50 18.87
N MET A 320 -21.82 -8.57 19.80
CA MET A 320 -22.82 -7.55 20.12
C MET A 320 -22.95 -6.55 18.97
N ALA A 321 -24.16 -6.31 18.51
CA ALA A 321 -24.44 -5.35 17.46
C ALA A 321 -24.02 -3.93 17.91
N PRO A 322 -23.19 -3.20 17.13
CA PRO A 322 -22.83 -1.83 17.46
C PRO A 322 -24.05 -0.93 17.62
N ALA A 323 -24.01 0.01 18.56
CA ALA A 323 -25.10 0.95 18.75
C ALA A 323 -25.32 1.79 17.48
N LEU A 324 -26.58 1.91 17.06
CA LEU A 324 -26.96 2.72 15.91
C LEU A 324 -26.97 4.20 16.29
N LYS A 325 -26.30 5.04 15.51
CA LYS A 325 -26.37 6.49 15.63
C LYS A 325 -27.64 6.98 14.95
N THR A 326 -28.54 7.56 15.74
CA THR A 326 -29.81 8.14 15.31
C THR A 326 -29.76 9.65 15.50
N GLY A 327 -29.12 10.35 14.55
CA GLY A 327 -28.83 11.78 14.70
C GLY A 327 -27.86 12.04 15.85
N ARG A 328 -28.34 12.66 16.95
CA ARG A 328 -27.51 12.96 18.15
C ARG A 328 -27.57 11.88 19.23
N SER A 329 -28.42 10.87 19.08
CA SER A 329 -28.59 9.77 20.04
C SER A 329 -27.97 8.46 19.54
N GLU A 330 -27.83 7.51 20.46
CA GLU A 330 -27.46 6.13 20.20
C GLU A 330 -28.62 5.19 20.56
N LYS A 331 -28.92 4.24 19.67
CA LYS A 331 -29.87 3.15 19.89
C LYS A 331 -29.10 1.84 20.06
N ILE A 332 -29.15 1.28 21.27
CA ILE A 332 -28.65 -0.07 21.54
C ILE A 332 -29.74 -1.06 21.17
N ILE A 333 -29.42 -2.05 20.33
CA ILE A 333 -30.36 -3.08 19.89
C ILE A 333 -30.52 -4.12 21.01
N LYS A 334 -31.76 -4.35 21.47
CA LYS A 334 -32.12 -5.28 22.57
C LYS A 334 -33.37 -6.10 22.25
N SER A 335 -33.60 -6.32 20.96
CA SER A 335 -34.77 -6.98 20.37
C SER A 335 -34.32 -7.71 19.12
N LYS A 336 -35.05 -8.78 18.75
CA LYS A 336 -34.84 -9.44 17.46
C LYS A 336 -34.97 -8.41 16.35
N THR A 337 -33.90 -8.21 15.59
CA THR A 337 -33.82 -7.15 14.60
C THR A 337 -33.28 -7.70 13.29
N LEU A 338 -33.93 -7.35 12.18
CA LEU A 338 -33.38 -7.45 10.84
C LEU A 338 -32.94 -6.04 10.42
N LEU A 339 -31.63 -5.84 10.37
CA LEU A 339 -31.02 -4.56 10.02
C LEU A 339 -30.57 -4.60 8.56
N LEU A 340 -31.11 -3.71 7.73
CA LEU A 340 -30.80 -3.59 6.31
C LEU A 340 -29.97 -2.32 6.04
N PHE A 341 -28.79 -2.49 5.46
CA PHE A 341 -28.04 -1.43 4.80
C PHE A 341 -28.29 -1.47 3.30
N PHE A 342 -28.71 -0.34 2.71
CA PHE A 342 -29.05 -0.27 1.29
C PHE A 342 -28.62 1.07 0.67
N GLU A 343 -28.64 1.14 -0.65
CA GLU A 343 -28.49 2.37 -1.43
C GLU A 343 -29.66 2.43 -2.42
N SER A 344 -30.37 3.55 -2.48
CA SER A 344 -31.49 3.73 -3.40
C SER A 344 -30.99 3.69 -4.84
N GLY A 345 -31.75 3.05 -5.74
CA GLY A 345 -31.37 2.94 -7.15
C GLY A 345 -30.30 1.88 -7.46
N CYS A 346 -29.82 1.15 -6.45
CA CYS A 346 -29.03 -0.06 -6.66
C CYS A 346 -29.95 -1.25 -7.00
N ASN A 347 -29.84 -1.80 -8.22
CA ASN A 347 -30.70 -2.90 -8.70
C ASN A 347 -30.85 -4.07 -7.72
N SER A 348 -29.77 -4.47 -7.04
CA SER A 348 -29.81 -5.54 -6.05
C SER A 348 -30.56 -5.11 -4.78
N CYS A 349 -30.42 -3.85 -4.35
CA CYS A 349 -31.17 -3.32 -3.20
C CYS A 349 -32.66 -3.30 -3.48
N GLU A 350 -33.09 -2.81 -4.65
CA GLU A 350 -34.50 -2.73 -5.04
C GLU A 350 -35.19 -4.10 -5.00
N ASN A 351 -34.52 -5.14 -5.49
CA ASN A 351 -35.03 -6.50 -5.43
C ASN A 351 -35.22 -6.99 -3.99
N GLU A 352 -34.21 -6.82 -3.14
CA GLU A 352 -34.26 -7.25 -1.75
C GLU A 352 -35.26 -6.42 -0.91
N ILE A 353 -35.43 -5.14 -1.22
CA ILE A 353 -36.44 -4.28 -0.62
C ILE A 353 -37.85 -4.76 -0.98
N HIS A 354 -38.12 -5.10 -2.25
CA HIS A 354 -39.40 -5.66 -2.64
C HIS A 354 -39.71 -6.98 -1.92
N GLN A 355 -38.71 -7.86 -1.78
CA GLN A 355 -38.86 -9.10 -1.00
C GLN A 355 -39.15 -8.80 0.47
N LEU A 356 -38.46 -7.82 1.05
CA LEU A 356 -38.65 -7.41 2.44
C LEU A 356 -40.05 -6.83 2.69
N LEU A 357 -40.54 -5.99 1.79
CA LEU A 357 -41.89 -5.43 1.84
C LEU A 357 -42.96 -6.53 1.74
N GLY A 358 -42.82 -7.44 0.77
CA GLY A 358 -43.76 -8.54 0.56
C GLY A 358 -43.84 -9.53 1.74
N ASN A 359 -42.76 -9.66 2.51
CA ASN A 359 -42.68 -10.57 3.65
C ASN A 359 -42.70 -9.86 5.02
N TYR A 360 -42.94 -8.56 5.07
CA TYR A 360 -42.86 -7.76 6.29
C TYR A 360 -43.78 -8.29 7.41
N GLN A 361 -44.99 -8.74 7.06
CA GLN A 361 -45.92 -9.33 8.01
C GLN A 361 -45.39 -10.62 8.65
N ILE A 362 -44.66 -11.45 7.91
CA ILE A 362 -44.06 -12.69 8.42
C ILE A 362 -42.94 -12.34 9.42
N LEU A 363 -42.10 -11.36 9.09
CA LEU A 363 -41.06 -10.84 9.98
C LEU A 363 -41.65 -10.34 11.30
N GLN A 364 -42.74 -9.55 11.23
CA GLN A 364 -43.46 -9.08 12.41
C GLN A 364 -44.02 -10.24 13.25
N GLN A 365 -44.65 -11.23 12.61
CA GLN A 365 -45.18 -12.41 13.30
C GLN A 365 -44.08 -13.25 13.98
N LYS A 366 -42.89 -13.30 13.38
CA LYS A 366 -41.69 -13.95 13.97
C LYS A 366 -40.98 -13.06 15.01
N GLY A 367 -41.47 -11.84 15.25
CA GLY A 367 -41.02 -10.93 16.29
C GLY A 367 -39.81 -10.06 15.91
N TYR A 368 -39.49 -9.94 14.62
CA TYR A 368 -38.39 -9.10 14.14
C TYR A 368 -38.83 -7.63 13.99
N GLU A 369 -38.09 -6.72 14.62
CA GLU A 369 -38.05 -5.31 14.25
C GLU A 369 -37.22 -5.17 12.96
N VAL A 370 -37.73 -4.41 11.99
CA VAL A 370 -36.96 -4.08 10.78
C VAL A 370 -36.44 -2.65 10.93
N ILE A 371 -35.13 -2.47 10.70
CA ILE A 371 -34.45 -1.18 10.68
C ILE A 371 -33.72 -1.07 9.35
N SER A 372 -33.85 0.07 8.65
CA SER A 372 -33.12 0.33 7.41
C SER A 372 -32.16 1.52 7.55
N ILE A 373 -31.00 1.43 6.90
CA ILE A 373 -29.96 2.46 6.88
C ILE A 373 -29.53 2.69 5.42
N ALA A 374 -29.75 3.90 4.92
CA ALA A 374 -29.49 4.27 3.54
C ALA A 374 -28.10 4.90 3.36
N ALA A 375 -27.41 4.53 2.28
CA ALA A 375 -26.14 5.11 1.82
C ALA A 375 -26.32 6.34 0.90
N ASP A 376 -27.53 6.90 0.84
CA ASP A 376 -27.84 7.95 -0.11
C ASP A 376 -27.09 9.26 0.24
N LEU A 377 -26.64 10.01 -0.78
CA LEU A 377 -25.89 11.26 -0.60
C LEU A 377 -26.75 12.52 -0.72
N THR A 378 -27.97 12.40 -1.24
CA THR A 378 -28.87 13.54 -1.46
C THR A 378 -30.32 13.21 -1.11
N VAL A 379 -31.15 14.25 -1.01
CA VAL A 379 -32.59 14.16 -0.72
C VAL A 379 -33.42 14.01 -2.01
N ASN A 380 -32.83 14.19 -3.19
CA ASN A 380 -33.60 14.39 -4.42
C ASN A 380 -34.18 13.07 -4.97
N ALA A 381 -35.51 13.00 -4.97
CA ALA A 381 -36.40 11.94 -5.44
C ALA A 381 -36.35 11.58 -6.94
N GLY A 382 -35.22 11.81 -7.64
CA GLY A 382 -35.06 11.47 -9.06
C GLY A 382 -34.82 9.99 -9.34
N ASP A 383 -34.30 9.23 -8.36
CA ASP A 383 -33.60 7.97 -8.61
C ASP A 383 -34.13 6.75 -7.80
N GLY A 384 -35.30 6.84 -7.15
CA GLY A 384 -35.92 5.70 -6.43
C GLY A 384 -36.24 5.89 -4.94
N HIS A 385 -36.18 7.11 -4.41
CA HIS A 385 -36.37 7.41 -2.98
C HIS A 385 -37.81 7.27 -2.41
N ASN A 386 -38.76 6.67 -3.14
CA ASN A 386 -40.15 6.56 -2.69
C ASN A 386 -40.50 5.19 -2.09
N HIS A 387 -39.60 4.62 -1.31
CA HIS A 387 -39.98 3.50 -0.47
C HIS A 387 -40.74 4.01 0.74
N GLU A 388 -42.07 3.93 0.70
CA GLU A 388 -42.89 4.02 1.90
C GLU A 388 -42.70 2.75 2.73
N PHE A 389 -41.59 2.70 3.48
CA PHE A 389 -41.32 1.57 4.34
C PHE A 389 -42.34 1.52 5.50
N PRO A 390 -42.97 0.36 5.77
CA PRO A 390 -43.97 0.22 6.81
C PRO A 390 -43.37 0.15 8.23
N TRP A 391 -42.04 0.05 8.35
CA TRP A 391 -41.33 0.06 9.64
C TRP A 391 -40.89 1.47 10.05
N LYS A 392 -40.73 1.63 11.37
CA LYS A 392 -40.54 2.94 12.01
C LYS A 392 -39.13 3.52 11.87
N GLU A 393 -38.09 2.70 12.00
CA GLU A 393 -36.71 3.19 12.08
C GLU A 393 -36.04 3.14 10.71
N GLN A 394 -35.80 4.31 10.13
CA GLN A 394 -35.18 4.51 8.83
C GLN A 394 -34.11 5.58 8.98
N LEU A 395 -32.85 5.22 8.78
CA LEU A 395 -31.70 6.09 9.06
C LEU A 395 -31.02 6.53 7.77
N LEU A 396 -30.69 7.82 7.68
CA LEU A 396 -29.96 8.42 6.57
C LEU A 396 -29.16 9.62 7.09
N ASP A 397 -27.86 9.67 6.78
CA ASP A 397 -26.96 10.74 7.24
C ASP A 397 -26.27 11.53 6.12
N PHE A 398 -26.58 11.22 4.86
CA PHE A 398 -26.02 11.84 3.65
C PHE A 398 -24.50 11.69 3.48
N LYS A 399 -23.90 10.69 4.13
CA LYS A 399 -22.45 10.41 4.03
C LYS A 399 -22.11 9.14 3.27
N GLY A 400 -23.14 8.43 2.78
CA GLY A 400 -23.00 7.15 2.11
C GLY A 400 -22.24 6.13 2.93
N PHE A 401 -21.33 5.39 2.29
CA PHE A 401 -20.49 4.41 2.98
C PHE A 401 -19.56 5.02 4.04
N LYS A 402 -19.35 6.35 4.05
CA LYS A 402 -18.61 7.06 5.12
C LYS A 402 -19.52 7.48 6.29
N GLY A 403 -20.77 7.03 6.29
CA GLY A 403 -21.70 7.23 7.39
C GLY A 403 -21.27 6.42 8.61
N VAL A 404 -21.49 6.97 9.80
CA VAL A 404 -20.99 6.38 11.06
C VAL A 404 -21.55 4.97 11.30
N ASN A 405 -22.79 4.71 10.88
CA ASN A 405 -23.39 3.37 10.99
C ASN A 405 -22.78 2.38 9.99
N PHE A 406 -22.46 2.82 8.77
CA PHE A 406 -21.74 2.00 7.79
C PHE A 406 -20.34 1.66 8.27
N GLU A 407 -19.63 2.63 8.85
CA GLU A 407 -18.30 2.43 9.45
C GLU A 407 -18.38 1.45 10.64
N ASN A 408 -19.28 1.71 11.61
CA ASN A 408 -19.44 0.86 12.79
C ASN A 408 -19.75 -0.60 12.43
N TYR A 409 -20.58 -0.82 11.41
CA TYR A 409 -20.96 -2.16 10.95
C TYR A 409 -20.02 -2.73 9.86
N GLY A 410 -19.00 -1.99 9.44
CA GLY A 410 -18.09 -2.45 8.40
C GLY A 410 -18.80 -2.74 7.07
N VAL A 411 -19.82 -1.96 6.72
CA VAL A 411 -20.57 -2.17 5.48
C VAL A 411 -19.87 -1.44 4.36
N ILE A 412 -19.44 -2.19 3.34
CA ILE A 412 -18.66 -1.71 2.19
C ILE A 412 -19.39 -1.96 0.86
N GLY A 413 -20.55 -2.61 0.93
CA GLY A 413 -21.42 -2.90 -0.20
C GLY A 413 -22.86 -3.09 0.26
N THR A 414 -23.79 -2.81 -0.64
CA THR A 414 -25.23 -2.90 -0.42
C THR A 414 -25.87 -3.80 -1.48
N PRO A 415 -26.98 -4.51 -1.17
CA PRO A 415 -27.60 -4.60 0.15
C PRO A 415 -26.79 -5.48 1.12
N THR A 416 -26.82 -5.14 2.41
CA THR A 416 -26.29 -5.99 3.49
C THR A 416 -27.32 -6.11 4.60
N PHE A 417 -27.67 -7.33 4.98
CA PHE A 417 -28.52 -7.67 6.10
C PHE A 417 -27.69 -8.12 7.30
N PHE A 418 -28.06 -7.67 8.50
CA PHE A 418 -27.67 -8.29 9.76
C PHE A 418 -28.90 -8.84 10.46
N VAL A 419 -28.83 -10.10 10.89
CA VAL A 419 -29.83 -10.70 11.78
C VAL A 419 -29.31 -10.59 13.20
N ILE A 420 -30.13 -10.06 14.10
CA ILE A 420 -29.75 -9.78 15.49
C ILE A 420 -30.79 -10.43 16.40
N ASP A 421 -30.34 -11.11 17.47
CA ASP A 421 -31.19 -11.77 18.44
C ASP A 421 -31.74 -10.80 19.51
N GLU A 422 -32.62 -11.32 20.36
CA GLU A 422 -33.22 -10.59 21.48
C GLU A 422 -32.23 -10.06 22.53
N LYS A 423 -30.98 -10.53 22.53
CA LYS A 423 -29.91 -10.06 23.41
C LYS A 423 -29.04 -9.01 22.74
N GLY A 424 -29.35 -8.62 21.50
CA GLY A 424 -28.55 -7.69 20.72
C GLY A 424 -27.32 -8.32 20.09
N LYS A 425 -27.26 -9.66 19.97
CA LYS A 425 -26.15 -10.35 19.32
C LYS A 425 -26.46 -10.60 17.85
N ILE A 426 -25.49 -10.33 16.98
CA ILE A 426 -25.55 -10.68 15.56
C ILE A 426 -25.56 -12.21 15.44
N THR A 427 -26.50 -12.75 14.67
CA THR A 427 -26.62 -14.18 14.36
C THR A 427 -26.38 -14.49 12.89
N GLY A 428 -26.12 -13.46 12.08
CA GLY A 428 -25.67 -13.62 10.70
C GLY A 428 -25.60 -12.31 9.93
N ARG A 429 -24.79 -12.31 8.87
CA ARG A 429 -24.62 -11.23 7.89
C ARG A 429 -24.86 -11.80 6.49
N TYR A 430 -25.73 -11.18 5.70
CA TYR A 430 -26.20 -11.74 4.43
C TYR A 430 -26.34 -10.67 3.36
N ALA A 431 -26.24 -11.07 2.08
CA ALA A 431 -26.53 -10.19 0.95
C ALA A 431 -28.01 -10.26 0.52
N ARG A 432 -28.71 -11.36 0.83
CA ARG A 432 -30.10 -11.60 0.42
C ARG A 432 -30.97 -11.95 1.61
N LEU A 433 -32.24 -11.54 1.58
CA LEU A 433 -33.20 -11.81 2.63
C LEU A 433 -33.44 -13.32 2.80
N ILE A 434 -33.49 -14.08 1.71
CA ILE A 434 -33.75 -15.53 1.77
C ILE A 434 -32.65 -16.29 2.52
N ASP A 435 -31.40 -15.82 2.44
CA ASP A 435 -30.25 -16.47 3.09
C ASP A 435 -30.26 -16.28 4.62
N THR A 436 -31.06 -15.33 5.12
CA THR A 436 -31.20 -15.09 6.57
C THR A 436 -31.84 -16.27 7.31
N GLY A 437 -32.55 -17.15 6.60
CA GLY A 437 -33.34 -18.23 7.19
C GLY A 437 -34.55 -17.75 7.99
N ILE A 438 -34.90 -16.46 7.91
CA ILE A 438 -36.06 -15.90 8.63
C ILE A 438 -37.37 -16.20 7.89
N LEU A 439 -37.37 -16.31 6.56
CA LEU A 439 -38.58 -16.58 5.79
C LEU A 439 -38.99 -18.05 5.89
#